data_AF-A0A535CQM3-F1
#
_entry.id   AF-A0A535CQM3-F1
#
_cell.length_a   1.000
_cell.length_b   1.000
_cell.length_c   1.000
_cell.angle_alpha   90.00
_cell.angle_beta   90.00
_cell.angle_gamma   90.00
#
_symmetry.space_group_name_H-M   'P 1'
#
loop_
_entity.id
_entity.type
_entity.pdbx_description
1 polymer ?
#
loop_
_entity_poly.entity_id
_entity_poly.type
_entity_poly.pdbx_seq_one_letter_code
_entity_poly.pdbx_strand_id
1 'polypeptide(L)'
;MLIGGFADGLVNLVAPAQLDAAGRSSAWIGVALSTAALLFILSSALAARRGTAVVTLGVIAACAGINGLVTLPVLISGAAGVVVVMLLLRAPPLGVMYTVAFPVGVRGATRSGMGAGAVNGLLAFAWGGSNFVGSLSAGGLSQIAGHRGVYAVLIGCCVLASAQVLVLRKRQLVSSPQ
;
A
#
# COMPACT_ATOMS: atom_id res chain seq x y z
N MET A 1 6.11 2.13 -5.85
CA MET A 1 5.20 1.34 -6.71
C MET A 1 5.38 -0.14 -6.52
N LEU A 2 6.56 -0.73 -6.74
CA LEU A 2 6.76 -2.18 -6.62
C LEU A 2 6.41 -2.76 -5.25
N ILE A 3 7.00 -2.27 -4.16
CA ILE A 3 6.72 -2.79 -2.81
C ILE A 3 5.26 -2.56 -2.42
N GLY A 4 4.71 -1.38 -2.76
CA GLY A 4 3.31 -1.05 -2.49
C GLY A 4 2.34 -1.96 -3.24
N GLY A 5 2.57 -2.17 -4.54
CA GLY A 5 1.73 -3.05 -5.36
C GLY A 5 1.79 -4.49 -4.90
N PHE A 6 2.99 -5.01 -4.61
CA PHE A 6 3.15 -6.35 -4.03
C PHE A 6 2.40 -6.50 -2.70
N ALA A 7 2.57 -5.55 -1.77
CA ALA A 7 1.87 -5.53 -0.48
C ALA A 7 0.34 -5.47 -0.64
N ASP A 8 -0.16 -4.73 -1.63
CA ASP A 8 -1.60 -4.69 -1.93
C ASP A 8 -2.09 -6.03 -2.48
N GLY A 9 -1.33 -6.66 -3.37
CA GLY A 9 -1.64 -8.00 -3.88
C GLY A 9 -1.76 -9.05 -2.78
N LEU A 10 -0.84 -9.01 -1.80
CA LEU A 10 -0.92 -9.90 -0.66
C LEU A 10 -2.27 -9.77 0.07
N VAL A 11 -2.69 -8.53 0.34
CA VAL A 11 -3.94 -8.24 1.06
C VAL A 11 -5.19 -8.52 0.23
N ASN A 12 -5.17 -8.19 -1.06
CA ASN A 12 -6.28 -8.38 -1.98
C ASN A 12 -6.71 -9.85 -2.09
N LEU A 13 -5.79 -10.79 -1.82
CA LEU A 13 -6.13 -12.21 -1.74
C LEU A 13 -6.37 -12.68 -0.30
N VAL A 14 -5.44 -12.43 0.63
CA VAL A 14 -5.49 -13.07 1.95
C VAL A 14 -6.66 -12.56 2.80
N ALA A 15 -7.01 -11.27 2.69
CA ALA A 15 -8.10 -10.70 3.49
C ALA A 15 -9.48 -11.27 3.12
N PRO A 16 -9.92 -11.29 1.85
CA PRO A 16 -11.18 -11.93 1.49
C PRO A 16 -11.16 -13.45 1.77
N ALA A 17 -10.04 -14.13 1.51
CA ALA A 17 -9.92 -15.57 1.81
C ALA A 17 -10.10 -15.87 3.31
N GLN A 18 -9.54 -15.04 4.19
CA GLN A 18 -9.71 -15.20 5.62
C GLN A 18 -11.14 -14.87 6.09
N LEU A 19 -11.79 -13.87 5.50
CA LEU A 19 -13.18 -13.53 5.83
C LEU A 19 -14.15 -14.63 5.40
N ASP A 20 -13.92 -15.22 4.22
CA ASP A 20 -14.68 -16.35 3.71
C ASP A 20 -14.49 -17.60 4.59
N ALA A 21 -13.24 -17.91 4.96
CA ALA A 21 -12.92 -18.98 5.91
C ALA A 21 -13.55 -18.77 7.30
N ALA A 22 -13.84 -17.52 7.68
CA ALA A 22 -14.57 -17.16 8.90
C ALA A 22 -16.11 -17.20 8.73
N GLY A 23 -16.62 -17.73 7.61
CA GLY A 23 -18.03 -17.91 7.32
C GLY A 23 -18.76 -16.64 6.89
N ARG A 24 -18.05 -15.60 6.43
CA ARG A 24 -18.70 -14.37 5.94
C ARG A 24 -19.14 -14.52 4.50
N SER A 25 -20.35 -14.05 4.19
CA SER A 25 -20.86 -14.08 2.82
C SER A 25 -20.09 -13.16 1.89
N SER A 26 -20.06 -13.50 0.60
CA SER A 26 -19.39 -12.72 -0.44
C SER A 26 -19.93 -11.29 -0.54
N ALA A 27 -21.24 -11.09 -0.31
CA ALA A 27 -21.86 -9.76 -0.26
C ALA A 27 -21.26 -8.90 0.86
N TRP A 28 -21.06 -9.49 2.05
CA TRP A 28 -20.49 -8.78 3.19
C TRP A 28 -19.02 -8.42 2.96
N ILE A 29 -18.23 -9.36 2.40
CA ILE A 29 -16.84 -9.12 2.01
C ILE A 29 -16.76 -7.99 0.99
N GLY A 30 -17.65 -7.99 -0.01
CA GLY A 30 -17.75 -6.92 -1.01
C GLY A 30 -18.03 -5.55 -0.40
N VAL A 31 -18.93 -5.46 0.59
CA VAL A 31 -19.21 -4.21 1.32
C VAL A 31 -17.99 -3.73 2.10
N ALA A 32 -17.28 -4.63 2.78
CA ALA A 32 -16.09 -4.28 3.54
C ALA A 32 -14.98 -3.73 2.63
N LEU A 33 -14.70 -4.41 1.52
CA LEU A 33 -13.72 -3.96 0.51
C LEU A 33 -14.15 -2.64 -0.15
N SER A 34 -15.42 -2.48 -0.49
CA SER A 34 -15.94 -1.24 -1.09
C SER A 34 -15.82 -0.06 -0.12
N THR A 35 -16.07 -0.29 1.17
CA THR A 35 -15.91 0.74 2.20
C THR A 35 -14.44 1.15 2.34
N ALA A 36 -13.53 0.19 2.37
CA ALA A 36 -12.09 0.48 2.34
C ALA A 36 -11.69 1.24 1.06
N ALA A 37 -12.20 0.86 -0.10
CA ALA A 37 -11.96 1.56 -1.36
C ALA A 37 -12.47 3.02 -1.32
N LEU A 38 -13.65 3.25 -0.73
CA LEU A 38 -14.18 4.61 -0.54
C LEU A 38 -13.24 5.46 0.33
N LEU A 39 -12.76 4.92 1.46
CA LEU A 39 -11.80 5.61 2.33
C LEU A 39 -10.47 5.91 1.60
N PHE A 40 -10.00 4.97 0.79
CA PHE A 40 -8.83 5.17 -0.07
C PHE A 40 -9.07 6.32 -1.07
N ILE A 41 -10.22 6.36 -1.74
CA ILE A 41 -10.56 7.41 -2.71
C ILE A 41 -10.66 8.77 -2.03
N LEU A 42 -11.36 8.85 -0.89
CA LEU A 42 -11.54 10.11 -0.14
C LEU A 42 -10.21 10.68 0.36
N SER A 43 -9.36 9.83 0.94
CA SER A 43 -8.01 10.23 1.39
C SER A 43 -7.12 10.64 0.21
N SER A 44 -7.22 9.94 -0.92
CA SER A 44 -6.52 10.30 -2.16
C SER A 44 -6.95 11.66 -2.68
N ALA A 45 -8.26 11.93 -2.74
CA ALA A 45 -8.80 13.22 -3.14
C ALA A 45 -8.32 14.34 -2.21
N LEU A 46 -8.32 14.10 -0.89
CA LEU A 46 -7.81 15.07 0.07
C LEU A 46 -6.31 15.34 -0.12
N ALA A 47 -5.51 14.29 -0.32
CA ALA A 47 -4.08 14.42 -0.58
C ALA A 47 -3.81 15.20 -1.88
N ALA A 48 -4.57 14.91 -2.94
CA ALA A 48 -4.48 15.62 -4.21
C ALA A 48 -4.80 17.11 -4.06
N ARG A 49 -5.85 17.45 -3.29
CA ARG A 49 -6.25 18.85 -3.01
C ARG A 49 -5.21 19.63 -2.21
N ARG A 50 -4.53 18.98 -1.25
CA ARG A 50 -3.46 19.63 -0.47
C ARG A 50 -2.15 19.77 -1.26
N GLY A 51 -2.02 19.04 -2.36
CA GLY A 51 -0.89 19.11 -3.26
C GLY A 51 0.41 18.56 -2.67
N THR A 52 1.42 18.44 -3.52
CA THR A 52 2.74 17.88 -3.18
C THR A 52 3.55 18.71 -2.18
N ALA A 53 3.14 19.96 -1.88
CA ALA A 53 3.83 20.82 -0.92
C ALA A 53 3.69 20.29 0.52
N VAL A 54 2.54 19.68 0.85
CA VAL A 54 2.24 19.14 2.18
C VAL A 54 2.70 17.69 2.32
N VAL A 55 2.67 16.91 1.23
CA VAL A 55 3.02 15.49 1.26
C VAL A 55 4.52 15.30 1.02
N THR A 56 5.27 15.32 2.11
CA THR A 56 6.72 15.12 2.11
C THR A 56 7.10 13.64 2.14
N LEU A 57 8.38 13.32 1.87
CA LEU A 57 8.90 11.96 2.09
C LEU A 57 8.71 11.48 3.54
N GLY A 58 8.73 12.39 4.52
CA GLY A 58 8.43 12.06 5.91
C GLY A 58 7.00 11.57 6.11
N VAL A 59 6.03 12.22 5.48
CA VAL A 59 4.61 11.79 5.51
C VAL A 59 4.46 10.42 4.85
N ILE A 60 5.10 10.20 3.69
CA ILE A 60 5.04 8.90 3.00
C ILE A 60 5.65 7.78 3.87
N ALA A 61 6.80 8.03 4.51
CA ALA A 61 7.42 7.06 5.42
C ALA A 61 6.53 6.75 6.63
N ALA A 62 5.87 7.77 7.19
CA ALA A 62 4.92 7.61 8.28
C ALA A 62 3.70 6.80 7.84
N CYS A 63 3.11 7.09 6.68
CA CYS A 63 2.01 6.29 6.12
C CYS A 63 2.41 4.82 5.92
N ALA A 64 3.63 4.55 5.42
CA ALA A 64 4.15 3.19 5.28
C ALA A 64 4.31 2.48 6.63
N GLY A 65 4.80 3.21 7.65
CA GLY A 65 4.92 2.69 9.02
C GLY A 65 3.57 2.40 9.66
N ILE A 66 2.60 3.32 9.53
CA ILE A 66 1.22 3.16 10.02
C ILE A 66 0.57 1.93 9.38
N ASN A 67 0.77 1.69 8.08
CA ASN A 67 0.29 0.48 7.42
C ASN A 67 0.81 -0.79 8.13
N GLY A 68 2.10 -0.86 8.44
CA GLY A 68 2.68 -1.99 9.16
C GLY A 68 2.10 -2.15 10.57
N LEU A 69 1.93 -1.05 11.30
CA LEU A 69 1.33 -1.06 12.64
C LEU A 69 -0.12 -1.54 12.64
N VAL A 70 -0.93 -1.07 11.69
CA VAL A 70 -2.33 -1.46 11.52
C VAL A 70 -2.47 -2.96 11.17
N THR A 71 -1.43 -3.57 10.59
CA THR A 71 -1.39 -5.01 10.30
C THR A 71 -0.96 -5.86 11.50
N LEU A 72 -0.36 -5.31 12.56
CA LEU A 72 0.06 -6.13 13.70
C LEU A 72 -1.08 -6.93 14.36
N PRO A 73 -2.29 -6.39 14.58
CA PRO A 73 -3.36 -7.13 15.25
C PRO A 73 -3.79 -8.41 14.54
N VAL A 74 -3.72 -8.48 13.20
CA VAL A 74 -4.09 -9.69 12.45
C VAL A 74 -3.08 -10.83 12.62
N LEU A 75 -1.85 -10.56 13.08
CA LEU A 75 -0.91 -11.61 13.50
C LEU A 75 -1.39 -12.32 14.77
N ILE A 76 -1.98 -11.57 15.69
CA ILE A 76 -2.42 -12.07 16.99
C ILE A 76 -3.79 -12.73 16.84
N SER A 77 -4.75 -12.03 16.23
CA SER A 77 -6.14 -12.48 16.12
C SER A 77 -6.58 -12.66 14.67
N GLY A 78 -7.05 -13.87 14.36
CA GLY A 78 -7.63 -14.20 13.06
C GLY A 78 -9.11 -13.81 12.90
N ALA A 79 -9.69 -13.10 13.88
CA ALA A 79 -11.10 -12.77 13.89
C ALA A 79 -11.48 -11.85 12.72
N ALA A 80 -12.61 -12.14 12.07
CA ALA A 80 -13.09 -11.38 10.90
C ALA A 80 -13.18 -9.87 11.16
N GLY A 81 -13.60 -9.46 12.36
CA GLY A 81 -13.65 -8.04 12.74
C GLY A 81 -12.28 -7.36 12.73
N VAL A 82 -11.22 -8.07 13.13
CA VAL A 82 -9.85 -7.54 13.15
C VAL A 82 -9.34 -7.35 11.72
N VAL A 83 -9.63 -8.28 10.82
CA VAL A 83 -9.29 -8.16 9.39
C VAL A 83 -9.98 -6.97 8.75
N VAL A 84 -11.26 -6.74 9.07
CA VAL A 84 -12.00 -5.60 8.52
C VAL A 84 -11.50 -4.27 9.08
N VAL A 85 -11.27 -4.18 10.38
CA VAL A 85 -10.67 -2.98 10.98
C VAL A 85 -9.30 -2.70 10.33
N MET A 86 -8.49 -3.74 10.11
CA MET A 86 -7.22 -3.62 9.40
C MET A 86 -7.40 -3.07 7.98
N LEU A 87 -8.36 -3.60 7.19
CA LEU A 87 -8.66 -3.09 5.84
C LEU A 87 -9.05 -1.61 5.85
N LEU A 88 -9.95 -1.23 6.76
CA LEU A 88 -10.46 0.13 6.86
C LEU A 88 -9.38 1.12 7.30
N LEU A 89 -8.56 0.76 8.28
CA LEU A 89 -7.49 1.62 8.79
C LEU A 89 -6.29 1.70 7.84
N ARG A 90 -6.08 0.68 7.00
CA ARG A 90 -4.99 0.64 6.01
C ARG A 90 -5.28 1.53 4.80
N ALA A 91 -6.55 1.66 4.42
CA ALA A 91 -6.95 2.35 3.20
C ALA A 91 -6.53 3.85 3.14
N PRO A 92 -6.75 4.68 4.18
CA PRO A 92 -6.39 6.10 4.10
C PRO A 92 -4.89 6.37 3.93
N PRO A 93 -3.99 5.75 4.72
CA PRO A 93 -2.55 5.90 4.52
C PRO A 93 -2.08 5.48 3.11
N LEU A 94 -2.64 4.41 2.54
CA LEU A 94 -2.33 4.01 1.16
C LEU A 94 -2.80 5.05 0.15
N GLY A 95 -4.01 5.60 0.30
CA GLY A 95 -4.54 6.62 -0.60
C GLY A 95 -3.61 7.82 -0.71
N VAL A 96 -3.10 8.30 0.43
CA VAL A 96 -2.10 9.37 0.48
C VAL A 96 -0.82 9.00 -0.29
N MET A 97 -0.27 7.79 -0.06
CA MET A 97 0.97 7.34 -0.68
C MET A 97 0.85 7.19 -2.20
N TYR A 98 -0.24 6.61 -2.69
CA TYR A 98 -0.45 6.38 -4.12
C TYR A 98 -0.72 7.66 -4.89
N THR A 99 -1.46 8.59 -4.29
CA THR A 99 -1.80 9.87 -4.91
C THR A 99 -0.56 10.67 -5.29
N VAL A 100 0.48 10.64 -4.46
CA VAL A 100 1.68 11.47 -4.69
C VAL A 100 2.72 10.83 -5.58
N ALA A 101 2.66 9.51 -5.77
CA ALA A 101 3.65 8.80 -6.54
C ALA A 101 3.60 9.16 -8.04
N PHE A 102 2.42 9.40 -8.60
CA PHE A 102 2.27 9.83 -10.00
C PHE A 102 2.84 11.24 -10.25
N PRO A 103 2.45 12.30 -9.49
CA PRO A 103 3.07 13.62 -9.62
C PRO A 103 4.59 13.61 -9.42
N VAL A 104 5.11 12.80 -8.48
CA VAL A 104 6.56 12.64 -8.29
C VAL A 104 7.21 12.01 -9.52
N GLY A 105 6.58 11.00 -10.11
CA GLY A 105 7.01 10.38 -11.36
C GLY A 105 7.06 11.39 -12.51
N VAL A 106 5.99 12.18 -12.70
CA VAL A 106 5.91 13.20 -13.75
C VAL A 106 7.01 14.26 -13.59
N ARG A 107 7.28 14.72 -12.36
CA ARG A 107 8.40 15.65 -12.10
C ARG A 107 9.76 15.05 -12.46
N GLY A 108 9.94 13.76 -12.19
CA GLY A 108 11.12 13.01 -12.65
C GLY A 108 11.20 12.97 -14.17
N ALA A 109 10.07 12.68 -14.83
CA ALA A 109 9.95 12.61 -16.27
C ALA A 109 10.39 13.91 -16.96
N THR A 110 9.91 15.05 -16.46
CA THR A 110 10.28 16.38 -16.99
C THR A 110 11.79 16.62 -16.90
N ARG A 111 12.44 16.20 -15.81
CA ARG A 111 13.88 16.36 -15.62
C ARG A 111 14.71 15.43 -16.51
N SER A 112 14.18 14.26 -16.86
CA SER A 112 14.84 13.28 -17.71
C SER A 112 14.47 13.37 -19.20
N GLY A 113 13.69 14.40 -19.60
CA GLY A 113 13.21 14.55 -20.98
C GLY A 113 12.19 13.49 -21.42
N MET A 114 11.62 12.73 -20.48
CA MET A 114 10.64 11.69 -20.77
C MET A 114 9.21 12.25 -20.80
N GLY A 115 8.36 11.68 -21.66
CA GLY A 115 6.94 11.98 -21.68
C GLY A 115 6.23 11.48 -20.40
N ALA A 116 5.36 12.33 -19.84
CA ALA A 116 4.57 11.99 -18.64
C ALA A 116 3.73 10.71 -18.80
N GLY A 117 3.19 10.47 -20.01
CA GLY A 117 2.43 9.27 -20.33
C GLY A 117 3.27 7.98 -20.19
N ALA A 118 4.51 7.98 -20.67
CA ALA A 118 5.40 6.83 -20.57
C ALA A 118 5.74 6.50 -19.11
N VAL A 119 6.03 7.52 -18.29
CA VAL A 119 6.32 7.32 -16.86
C VAL A 119 5.08 6.84 -16.11
N ASN A 120 3.90 7.41 -16.36
CA ASN A 120 2.67 6.95 -15.74
C ASN A 120 2.33 5.50 -16.13
N GLY A 121 2.52 5.14 -17.41
CA GLY A 121 2.37 3.78 -17.89
C GLY A 121 3.33 2.81 -17.19
N LEU A 122 4.61 3.18 -17.03
CA LEU A 122 5.59 2.37 -16.33
C LEU A 122 5.26 2.21 -14.84
N LEU A 123 4.79 3.27 -14.18
CA LEU A 123 4.36 3.21 -12.78
C LEU A 123 3.15 2.30 -12.60
N ALA A 124 2.16 2.42 -13.50
CA ALA A 124 0.96 1.56 -13.49
C ALA A 124 1.32 0.10 -13.78
N PHE A 125 2.22 -0.15 -14.75
CA PHE A 125 2.72 -1.49 -15.05
C PHE A 125 3.46 -2.10 -13.86
N ALA A 126 4.37 -1.33 -13.23
CA ALA A 126 5.09 -1.77 -12.05
C ALA A 126 4.14 -2.09 -10.88
N TRP A 127 3.12 -1.24 -10.65
CA TRP A 127 2.10 -1.50 -9.65
C TRP A 127 1.27 -2.75 -9.97
N GLY A 128 0.71 -2.85 -11.17
CA GLY A 128 -0.14 -3.96 -11.58
C GLY A 128 0.61 -5.30 -11.60
N GLY A 129 1.82 -5.31 -12.17
CA GLY A 129 2.67 -6.50 -12.21
C GLY A 129 3.07 -6.98 -10.82
N SER A 130 3.47 -6.07 -9.93
CA SER A 130 3.80 -6.44 -8.55
C SER A 130 2.57 -6.87 -7.74
N ASN A 131 1.41 -6.25 -7.95
CA ASN A 131 0.12 -6.65 -7.36
C ASN A 131 -0.28 -8.06 -7.79
N PHE A 132 -0.16 -8.38 -9.08
CA PHE A 132 -0.39 -9.73 -9.59
C PHE A 132 0.54 -10.76 -8.93
N VAL A 133 1.85 -10.49 -8.89
CA VAL A 133 2.83 -11.36 -8.24
C VAL A 133 2.56 -11.49 -6.74
N GLY A 134 2.16 -10.40 -6.08
CA GLY A 134 1.76 -10.39 -4.67
C GLY A 134 0.59 -11.31 -4.41
N SER A 135 -0.49 -11.21 -5.19
CA SER A 135 -1.65 -12.08 -5.07
C SER A 135 -1.28 -13.55 -5.26
N LEU A 136 -0.51 -13.89 -6.29
CA LEU A 136 -0.05 -15.28 -6.50
C LEU A 136 0.79 -15.78 -5.31
N SER A 137 1.70 -14.94 -4.82
CA SER A 137 2.57 -15.26 -3.69
C SER A 137 1.76 -15.47 -2.41
N ALA A 138 0.71 -14.67 -2.18
CA ALA A 138 -0.18 -14.86 -1.03
C ALA A 138 -0.91 -16.20 -1.08
N GLY A 139 -1.31 -16.67 -2.26
CA GLY A 139 -1.96 -17.98 -2.41
C GLY A 139 -1.02 -19.12 -2.00
N GLY A 140 0.18 -19.15 -2.58
CA GLY A 140 1.19 -20.16 -2.23
C GLY A 140 1.63 -20.08 -0.77
N LEU A 141 1.85 -18.87 -0.26
CA LEU A 141 2.29 -18.66 1.12
C LEU A 141 1.20 -19.00 2.13
N SER A 142 -0.08 -18.79 1.79
CA SER A 142 -1.21 -19.19 2.65
C SER A 142 -1.28 -20.71 2.82
N GLN A 143 -0.89 -21.49 1.81
CA GLN A 143 -0.84 -22.95 1.90
C GLN A 143 0.29 -23.46 2.80
N ILE A 144 1.43 -22.77 2.82
CA ILE A 144 2.64 -23.21 3.53
C ILE A 144 2.67 -22.68 4.98
N ALA A 145 2.37 -21.40 5.17
CA ALA A 145 2.54 -20.69 6.43
C ALA A 145 1.23 -20.12 7.01
N GLY A 146 0.10 -20.38 6.37
CA GLY A 146 -1.20 -19.82 6.73
C GLY A 146 -1.31 -18.31 6.48
N HIS A 147 -2.47 -17.75 6.80
CA HIS A 147 -2.73 -16.30 6.62
C HIS A 147 -1.78 -15.42 7.44
N ARG A 148 -1.37 -15.87 8.63
CA ARG A 148 -0.42 -15.16 9.50
C ARG A 148 0.95 -14.97 8.84
N GLY A 149 1.45 -15.98 8.12
CA GLY A 149 2.70 -15.87 7.36
C GLY A 149 2.63 -14.79 6.29
N VAL A 150 1.49 -14.69 5.59
CA VAL A 150 1.27 -13.65 4.58
C VAL A 150 1.28 -12.25 5.20
N TYR A 151 0.62 -12.06 6.34
CA TYR A 151 0.65 -10.78 7.05
C TYR A 151 2.02 -10.42 7.61
N ALA A 152 2.83 -11.39 8.02
CA ALA A 152 4.21 -11.15 8.44
C ALA A 152 5.06 -10.62 7.27
N VAL A 153 4.92 -11.21 6.08
CA VAL A 153 5.57 -10.71 4.86
C VAL A 153 5.09 -9.30 4.52
N LEU A 154 3.79 -9.04 4.61
CA LEU A 154 3.22 -7.71 4.41
C LEU A 154 3.83 -6.66 5.35
N ILE A 155 3.95 -6.96 6.64
CA ILE A 155 4.60 -6.08 7.62
C ILE A 155 6.06 -5.83 7.22
N GLY A 156 6.77 -6.88 6.80
CA GLY A 156 8.12 -6.77 6.25
C GLY A 156 8.19 -5.78 5.08
N CYS A 157 7.26 -5.88 4.12
CA CYS A 157 7.16 -4.92 3.01
C CYS A 157 6.90 -3.48 3.49
N CYS A 158 6.02 -3.28 4.47
CA CYS A 158 5.75 -1.97 5.04
C CYS A 158 6.98 -1.35 5.72
N VAL A 159 7.72 -2.15 6.51
CA VAL A 159 8.97 -1.72 7.17
C VAL A 159 10.03 -1.38 6.12
N LEU A 160 10.22 -2.24 5.13
CA LEU A 160 11.18 -2.00 4.04
C LEU A 160 10.83 -0.74 3.25
N ALA A 161 9.56 -0.53 2.89
CA ALA A 161 9.10 0.67 2.21
C ALA A 161 9.36 1.92 3.06
N SER A 162 9.04 1.89 4.36
CA SER A 162 9.28 3.01 5.27
C SER A 162 10.78 3.32 5.38
N ALA A 163 11.61 2.30 5.61
CA ALA A 163 13.06 2.43 5.68
C ALA A 163 13.66 3.01 4.40
N GLN A 164 13.24 2.51 3.23
CA GLN A 164 13.69 3.03 1.94
C GLN A 164 13.36 4.51 1.76
N VAL A 165 12.13 4.92 2.08
CA VAL A 165 11.72 6.33 1.97
C VAL A 165 12.50 7.22 2.95
N LEU A 166 12.78 6.75 4.16
CA LEU A 166 13.61 7.47 5.13
C LEU A 166 15.07 7.63 4.66
N VAL A 167 15.65 6.58 4.06
CA VAL A 167 17.00 6.67 3.46
C VAL A 167 17.03 7.69 2.32
N LEU A 168 16.01 7.71 1.46
CA LEU A 168 15.90 8.69 0.38
C LEU A 168 15.75 10.12 0.93
N ARG A 169 14.96 10.30 2.00
CA ARG A 169 14.84 11.59 2.69
C ARG A 169 16.19 12.08 3.23
N LYS A 170 16.97 11.19 3.87
CA LYS A 170 18.30 11.54 4.39
C LYS A 170 19.24 11.97 3.26
N ARG A 171 19.23 11.27 2.12
CA ARG A 171 20.04 11.63 0.94
C ARG A 171 19.69 13.01 0.39
N GLN A 172 18.40 13.34 0.31
CA GLN A 172 17.95 14.66 -0.16
C GLN A 172 18.46 15.81 0.72
N LEU A 173 18.43 15.64 2.05
CA LEU A 173 18.92 16.66 2.99
C LEU A 173 20.43 16.90 2.87
N VAL A 174 21.22 15.88 2.53
CA VAL A 174 22.67 16.01 2.35
C VAL A 174 23.03 16.65 1.00
N SER A 175 22.21 16.47 -0.03
CA SER A 175 22.47 16.97 -1.40
C SER A 175 22.01 18.41 -1.67
N SER A 176 21.41 19.10 -0.70
CA SER A 176 21.04 20.51 -0.82
C SER A 176 22.19 21.37 -0.25
N PRO A 177 23.14 21.86 -1.08
CA PRO A 177 24.07 22.88 -0.62
C PRO A 177 23.29 24.13 -0.21
N GLN A 178 23.68 24.71 0.93
CA GLN A 178 23.21 26.02 1.39
C GLN A 178 23.67 27.11 0.42
#